data_AF-A0AAX0LXG6-F1
#
_entry.id   AF-A0AAX0LXG6-F1
#
_cell.length_a   1.000
_cell.length_b   1.000
_cell.length_c   1.000
_cell.angle_alpha   90.00
_cell.angle_beta   90.00
_cell.angle_gamma   90.00
#
_symmetry.space_group_name_H-M   'P 1'
#
loop_
_entity.id
_entity.type
_entity.pdbx_description
1 polymer ?
#
loop_
_entity_poly.entity_id
_entity_poly.type
_entity_poly.pdbx_seq_one_letter_code
_entity_poly.pdbx_strand_id
1 'polypeptide(L)'
;MEDKKFEVDAGVEKEIIECFIGFIPPDTLPQLTEVAARMMAAAAIDKAVEMGKELNLTPEEAINRLLISLKYGHEMLERGETIH
;
A
#
# COMPACT_ATOMS: atom_id res chain seq x y z
N MET A 1 20.55 -17.19 -8.92
CA MET A 1 20.53 -15.78 -8.53
C MET A 1 19.98 -15.77 -7.12
N GLU A 2 20.73 -15.30 -6.13
CA GLU A 2 20.19 -15.16 -4.77
C GLU A 2 19.09 -14.10 -4.80
N ASP A 3 17.85 -14.50 -4.55
CA ASP A 3 16.76 -13.60 -4.18
C ASP A 3 17.15 -12.94 -2.84
N LYS A 4 17.86 -11.82 -2.91
CA LYS A 4 18.01 -10.94 -1.76
C LYS A 4 16.61 -10.53 -1.34
N LYS A 5 16.17 -11.06 -0.20
CA LYS A 5 14.93 -10.67 0.46
C LYS A 5 15.01 -9.17 0.70
N PHE A 6 14.21 -8.41 -0.04
CA PHE A 6 14.11 -6.98 0.17
C PHE A 6 13.41 -6.75 1.51
N GLU A 7 14.07 -6.07 2.43
CA GLU A 7 13.48 -5.67 3.71
C GLU A 7 12.89 -4.28 3.56
N VAL A 8 11.59 -4.17 3.80
CA VAL A 8 10.89 -2.89 3.82
C VAL A 8 11.32 -2.13 5.08
N ASP A 9 11.53 -0.82 4.96
CA ASP A 9 11.72 0.02 6.13
C ASP A 9 10.50 -0.07 7.06
N ALA A 10 10.74 -0.33 8.34
CA ALA A 10 9.68 -0.54 9.32
C ALA A 10 8.78 0.70 9.53
N GLY A 11 9.29 1.90 9.25
CA GLY A 11 8.51 3.13 9.27
C GLY A 11 7.53 3.17 8.10
N VAL A 12 8.01 2.89 6.89
CA VAL A 12 7.17 2.85 5.68
C VAL A 12 6.10 1.76 5.76
N GLU A 13 6.46 0.56 6.22
CA GLU A 13 5.49 -0.54 6.40
C GLU A 13 4.38 -0.15 7.39
N LYS A 14 4.74 0.51 8.50
CA LYS A 14 3.78 1.00 9.48
C LYS A 14 2.81 2.03 8.86
N GLU A 15 3.31 2.97 8.08
CA GLU A 15 2.45 3.97 7.41
C GLU A 15 1.47 3.32 6.42
N ILE A 16 1.90 2.29 5.70
CA ILE A 16 1.03 1.51 4.81
C ILE A 16 -0.07 0.80 5.62
N ILE A 17 0.28 0.19 6.75
CA ILE A 17 -0.69 -0.46 7.65
C ILE A 17 -1.72 0.57 8.15
N GLU A 18 -1.28 1.75 8.59
CA GLU A 18 -2.16 2.83 9.05
C GLU A 18 -3.13 3.28 7.95
N CYS A 19 -2.67 3.36 6.70
CA CYS A 19 -3.54 3.62 5.55
C CYS A 19 -4.62 2.53 5.40
N PHE A 20 -4.24 1.25 5.52
CA PHE A 20 -5.19 0.14 5.42
C PHE A 20 -6.19 0.06 6.57
N ILE A 21 -5.81 0.46 7.79
CA ILE A 21 -6.76 0.59 8.91
C ILE A 21 -7.89 1.55 8.55
N GLY A 22 -7.59 2.65 7.85
CA GLY A 22 -8.60 3.60 7.38
C GLY A 22 -9.58 3.05 6.34
N PHE A 23 -9.22 1.96 5.64
CA PHE A 23 -10.09 1.28 4.67
C PHE A 23 -10.97 0.20 5.28
N ILE A 24 -10.68 -0.22 6.52
CA ILE A 24 -11.45 -1.26 7.19
C ILE A 24 -12.72 -0.65 7.78
N PRO A 25 -13.90 -1.27 7.57
CA PRO A 25 -15.15 -0.79 8.13
C PRO A 25 -15.05 -0.59 9.66
N PRO A 26 -15.53 0.53 10.22
CA PRO A 26 -15.34 0.88 11.63
C PRO A 26 -16.08 -0.05 12.60
N ASP A 27 -17.03 -0.83 12.10
CA ASP A 27 -17.76 -1.90 12.79
C ASP A 27 -16.97 -3.22 12.89
N THR A 28 -15.81 -3.31 12.24
CA THR A 28 -14.89 -4.43 12.38
C THR A 28 -14.30 -4.46 13.79
N LEU A 29 -14.23 -5.65 14.40
CA LEU A 29 -13.62 -5.82 15.72
C LEU A 29 -12.16 -5.31 15.72
N PRO A 30 -11.71 -4.53 16.71
CA PRO A 30 -10.36 -3.92 16.70
C PRO A 30 -9.22 -4.91 16.48
N GLN A 31 -9.32 -6.09 17.09
CA GLN A 31 -8.35 -7.19 16.93
C GLN A 31 -8.32 -7.77 15.51
N LEU A 32 -9.43 -7.72 14.77
CA LEU A 32 -9.50 -8.14 13.37
C LEU A 32 -9.02 -7.02 12.45
N THR A 33 -9.27 -5.76 12.81
CA THR A 33 -8.81 -4.58 12.06
C THR A 33 -7.29 -4.58 11.92
N GLU A 34 -6.55 -4.73 13.01
CA GLU A 34 -5.08 -4.73 12.95
C GLU A 34 -4.54 -5.92 12.12
N VAL A 35 -5.10 -7.11 12.31
CA VAL A 35 -4.68 -8.31 11.58
C VAL A 35 -4.95 -8.17 10.08
N ALA A 36 -6.15 -7.70 9.71
CA ALA A 36 -6.51 -7.47 8.33
C ALA A 36 -5.63 -6.39 7.68
N ALA A 37 -5.35 -5.29 8.38
CA ALA A 37 -4.48 -4.23 7.87
C ALA A 37 -3.06 -4.72 7.61
N ARG A 38 -2.49 -5.52 8.52
CA ARG A 38 -1.18 -6.15 8.33
C ARG A 38 -1.15 -7.10 7.14
N MET A 39 -2.17 -7.94 6.97
CA MET A 39 -2.28 -8.85 5.83
C MET A 39 -2.41 -8.10 4.50
N MET A 40 -3.22 -7.05 4.46
CA MET A 40 -3.39 -6.20 3.28
C MET A 40 -2.10 -5.47 2.94
N ALA A 41 -1.40 -4.90 3.93
CA ALA A 41 -0.11 -4.24 3.74
C ALA A 41 0.93 -5.20 3.12
N ALA A 42 1.08 -6.40 3.68
CA ALA A 42 2.00 -7.41 3.14
C ALA A 42 1.69 -7.76 1.69
N ALA A 43 0.42 -8.07 1.38
CA ALA A 43 0.00 -8.40 0.02
C ALA A 43 0.18 -7.25 -0.96
N ALA A 44 -0.10 -6.00 -0.53
CA ALA A 44 0.08 -4.82 -1.36
C ALA A 44 1.55 -4.52 -1.64
N ILE A 45 2.43 -4.67 -0.65
CA ILE A 45 3.88 -4.52 -0.79
C ILE A 45 4.42 -5.57 -1.77
N ASP A 46 4.07 -6.85 -1.57
CA ASP A 46 4.50 -7.93 -2.44
C ASP A 46 4.08 -7.65 -3.90
N LYS A 47 2.82 -7.20 -4.08
CA LYS A 47 2.31 -6.86 -5.40
C LYS A 47 2.99 -5.63 -6.00
N ALA A 48 3.24 -4.60 -5.21
CA ALA A 48 3.93 -3.39 -5.67
C ALA A 48 5.35 -3.71 -6.13
N VAL A 49 6.09 -4.55 -5.39
CA VAL A 49 7.44 -4.98 -5.79
C VAL A 49 7.39 -5.84 -7.06
N GLU A 50 6.44 -6.76 -7.19
CA GLU A 50 6.25 -7.56 -8.40
C GLU A 50 5.99 -6.66 -9.63
N MET A 51 5.00 -5.76 -9.54
CA MET A 51 4.69 -4.81 -10.62
C MET A 51 5.83 -3.83 -10.89
N GLY A 52 6.54 -3.42 -9.84
CA GLY A 52 7.73 -2.58 -9.94
C GLY A 52 8.81 -3.22 -10.80
N LYS A 53 9.03 -4.54 -10.66
CA LYS A 53 9.99 -5.28 -11.50
C LYS A 53 9.60 -5.22 -12.98
N GLU A 54 8.32 -5.40 -13.32
CA GLU A 54 7.82 -5.28 -14.70
C GLU A 54 8.04 -3.88 -15.28
N LEU A 55 8.05 -2.86 -14.44
CA LEU A 55 8.27 -1.46 -14.78
C LEU A 55 9.74 -0.99 -14.65
N ASN A 56 10.68 -1.90 -14.40
CA ASN A 56 12.09 -1.60 -14.11
C ASN A 56 12.31 -0.62 -12.94
N LEU A 57 11.44 -0.66 -11.93
CA LEU A 57 11.57 0.10 -10.69
C LEU A 57 12.36 -0.69 -9.65
N THR A 58 13.06 0.03 -8.78
CA THR A 58 13.60 -0.57 -7.55
C THR A 58 12.44 -0.89 -6.58
N PRO A 59 12.60 -1.88 -5.68
CA PRO A 59 11.57 -2.18 -4.69
C PRO A 59 11.21 -0.97 -3.81
N GLU A 60 12.21 -0.17 -3.44
CA GLU A 60 12.02 1.08 -2.68
C GLU A 60 11.12 2.08 -3.43
N GLU A 61 11.39 2.31 -4.73
CA GLU A 61 10.59 3.19 -5.56
C GLU A 61 9.15 2.66 -5.72
N ALA A 62 8.99 1.35 -5.88
CA ALA A 62 7.68 0.72 -6.00
C ALA A 62 6.84 0.89 -4.71
N ILE A 63 7.46 0.74 -3.54
CA ILE A 63 6.80 0.91 -2.24
C ILE A 63 6.48 2.37 -1.96
N ASN A 64 7.39 3.30 -2.30
CA ASN A 64 7.12 4.73 -2.19
C ASN A 64 5.91 5.12 -3.06
N ARG A 65 5.81 4.59 -4.29
CA ARG A 65 4.63 4.79 -5.15
C ARG A 65 3.36 4.18 -4.58
N LEU A 66 3.43 3.00 -3.98
CA LEU A 66 2.31 2.39 -3.26
C LEU A 66 1.83 3.32 -2.14
N LEU A 67 2.74 3.78 -1.27
CA LEU A 67 2.40 4.67 -0.15
C LEU A 67 1.77 5.99 -0.64
N ILE A 68 2.33 6.60 -1.68
CA ILE A 68 1.74 7.80 -2.30
C ILE A 68 0.33 7.51 -2.81
N SER A 69 0.13 6.37 -3.48
CA SER A 69 -1.19 5.98 -4.00
C SER A 69 -2.20 5.72 -2.88
N LEU A 70 -1.79 5.14 -1.75
CA LEU A 70 -2.67 4.92 -0.60
C LEU A 70 -3.06 6.23 0.10
N LYS A 71 -2.13 7.18 0.20
CA LYS A 71 -2.37 8.49 0.83
C LYS A 71 -3.19 9.44 -0.03
N TYR A 72 -2.93 9.47 -1.33
CA TYR A 72 -3.44 10.51 -2.24
C TYR A 72 -4.30 9.96 -3.39
N GLY A 73 -4.43 8.64 -3.53
CA GLY A 73 -5.23 8.02 -4.60
C GLY A 73 -6.71 8.40 -4.54
N HIS A 74 -7.23 8.73 -3.35
CA HIS A 74 -8.58 9.25 -3.19
C HIS A 74 -8.76 10.68 -3.72
N GLU A 75 -7.72 11.52 -3.66
CA GLU A 75 -7.78 12.88 -4.21
C GLU A 75 -7.73 12.90 -5.74
N MET A 76 -7.26 11.83 -6.39
CA MET A 76 -7.22 11.72 -7.85
C MET A 76 -8.55 11.29 -8.49
N LEU A 77 -9.51 10.74 -7.74
CA LEU A 77 -10.82 10.35 -8.28
C LEU A 77 -11.79 11.51 -8.45
N GLU A 78 -11.63 12.62 -7.72
CA GLU A 78 -12.57 13.75 -7.78
C GLU A 78 -12.34 14.73 -8.96
N ARG A 79 -11.34 14.49 -9.82
CA ARG A 79 -11.08 15.29 -11.03
C ARG A 79 -11.57 14.64 -12.34
N GLY A 80 -12.46 13.66 -12.25
CA GLY A 80 -13.19 13.12 -13.39
C GLY A 80 -14.68 13.37 -13.23
N GLU A 81 -15.28 14.08 -14.18
CA GLU A 81 -16.74 14.28 -14.33
C GLU A 81 -17.38 15.42 -13.53
N THR A 82 -17.13 16.65 -13.95
CA THR A 82 -18.24 17.60 -14.16
C THR A 82 -17.94 18.51 -15.33
N ILE A 83 -18.21 18.02 -16.54
CA ILE A 83 -18.51 18.89 -17.68
C ILE A 83 -20.04 18.85 -17.79
N HIS A 84 -20.70 19.88 -17.27
CA HIS A 84 -22.09 20.21 -17.57
C HIS A 84 -22.13 21.17 -18.76
#